data_AF-K0R2I3-F1
#
_entry.id   AF-K0R2I3-F1
#
_cell.length_a   1.000
_cell.length_b   1.000
_cell.length_c   1.000
_cell.angle_alpha   90.00
_cell.angle_beta   90.00
_cell.angle_gamma   90.00
#
_symmetry.space_group_name_H-M   'P 1'
#
loop_
_entity.id
_entity.type
_entity.pdbx_description
1 polymer ?
#
loop_
_entity_poly.entity_id
_entity_poly.type
_entity_poly.pdbx_seq_one_letter_code
_entity_poly.pdbx_strand_id
1 'polypeptide(L)'
;MPTDHCHDKEDPPAWIFEKMRSIRPAIEVGWQIPVLLSVFLDQNANSGSHAMTASEIIENYEELVGRWLASHELQEQDMIDSFGKVRDDWIAEDLDSWLDINAFYEGMAESINHCRGDAVLVTTKQQRFAQALVRHAGVNESAMPDDSIFGLGMYKSKSDVIAEKMKEGDYQADQTYFFEDRWPTLAKCLKDERLEGVRFYLCSWGYCTEHEVELAKNEPRVQVLRLADFAGVVR
;
A
#
# COMPACT_ATOMS: atom_id res chain seq x y z
N MET A 1 -31.05 2.69 33.04
CA MET A 1 -30.57 3.76 32.13
C MET A 1 -29.21 3.32 31.64
N PRO A 2 -29.08 2.84 30.39
CA PRO A 2 -27.78 2.56 29.82
C PRO A 2 -27.15 3.90 29.43
N THR A 3 -25.95 4.16 29.95
CA THR A 3 -25.13 5.30 29.56
C THR A 3 -24.54 5.02 28.18
N ASP A 4 -24.98 5.80 27.19
CA ASP A 4 -24.31 5.92 25.89
C ASP A 4 -22.87 6.38 26.14
N HIS A 5 -21.92 5.46 25.98
CA HIS A 5 -20.54 5.80 25.69
C HIS A 5 -20.35 5.72 24.18
N CYS A 6 -21.04 6.61 23.47
CA CYS A 6 -20.62 7.00 22.14
C CYS A 6 -19.36 7.84 22.35
N HIS A 7 -18.19 7.23 22.18
CA HIS A 7 -16.99 8.00 21.93
C HIS A 7 -17.22 8.71 20.61
N ASP A 8 -17.56 10.01 20.65
CA ASP A 8 -17.40 10.92 19.51
C ASP A 8 -15.92 10.87 19.12
N LYS A 9 -15.56 9.93 18.23
CA LYS A 9 -14.26 9.93 17.59
C LYS A 9 -14.30 11.11 16.62
N GLU A 10 -13.84 12.27 17.08
CA GLU A 10 -13.55 13.37 16.17
C GLU A 10 -12.57 12.86 15.10
N ASP A 11 -12.98 12.95 13.83
CA ASP A 11 -12.11 12.60 12.72
C ASP A 11 -10.83 13.45 12.80
N PRO A 12 -9.65 12.87 12.53
CA PRO A 12 -8.42 13.64 12.49
C PRO A 12 -8.55 14.83 11.52
N PRO A 13 -7.95 15.99 11.83
CA PRO A 13 -8.07 17.18 10.97
C PRO A 13 -7.66 16.89 9.52
N ALA A 14 -8.43 17.36 8.54
CA ALA A 14 -8.19 17.06 7.12
C ALA A 14 -6.74 17.31 6.63
N TRP A 15 -6.09 18.35 7.15
CA TRP A 15 -4.70 18.69 6.80
C TRP A 15 -3.72 17.55 7.11
N ILE A 16 -3.95 16.75 8.16
CA ILE A 16 -3.06 15.65 8.53
C ILE A 16 -3.17 14.52 7.51
N PHE A 17 -4.37 14.22 7.03
CA PHE A 17 -4.61 13.23 5.99
C PHE A 17 -3.97 13.65 4.66
N GLU A 18 -4.10 14.92 4.29
CA GLU A 18 -3.48 15.45 3.07
C GLU A 18 -1.95 15.38 3.14
N LYS A 19 -1.36 15.74 4.29
CA LYS A 19 0.09 15.63 4.51
C LYS A 19 0.56 14.19 4.53
N MET A 20 -0.15 13.29 5.21
CA MET A 20 0.16 11.86 5.21
C MET A 20 0.05 11.26 3.80
N ARG A 21 -0.91 11.71 2.99
CA ARG A 21 -1.07 11.25 1.60
C ARG A 21 0.11 11.68 0.73
N SER A 22 0.60 12.91 0.86
CA SER A 22 1.69 13.42 0.03
C SER A 22 3.06 12.79 0.33
N ILE A 23 3.27 12.31 1.56
CA ILE A 23 4.53 11.64 1.95
C ILE A 23 4.49 10.12 1.81
N ARG A 24 3.34 9.52 1.40
CA ARG A 24 3.22 8.06 1.23
C ARG A 24 4.42 7.45 0.54
N PRO A 25 4.99 8.05 -0.54
CA PRO A 25 6.14 7.46 -1.22
C PRO A 25 7.36 7.18 -0.33
N ALA A 26 7.55 7.93 0.76
CA ALA A 26 8.64 7.69 1.71
C ALA A 26 8.37 6.55 2.71
N ILE A 27 7.10 6.18 2.91
CA ILE A 27 6.71 5.23 3.95
C ILE A 27 6.99 3.81 3.45
N GLU A 28 8.02 3.17 3.99
CA GLU A 28 8.34 1.79 3.68
C GLU A 28 7.69 0.78 4.62
N VAL A 29 7.62 1.11 5.91
CA VAL A 29 7.15 0.21 6.96
C VAL A 29 6.10 0.89 7.85
N GLY A 30 5.06 0.12 8.21
CA GLY A 30 3.88 0.68 8.88
C GLY A 30 4.13 1.30 10.25
N TRP A 31 5.11 0.80 11.02
CA TRP A 31 5.40 1.30 12.37
C TRP A 31 5.96 2.72 12.38
N GLN A 32 6.48 3.22 11.25
CA GLN A 32 6.98 4.58 11.13
C GLN A 32 5.84 5.61 11.01
N ILE A 33 4.61 5.19 10.67
CA ILE A 33 3.47 6.10 10.50
C ILE A 33 3.18 6.90 11.80
N PRO A 34 3.06 6.28 12.99
CA PRO A 34 2.93 7.01 14.25
C PRO A 34 4.04 8.03 14.53
N VAL A 35 5.28 7.73 14.15
CA VAL A 35 6.43 8.65 14.31
C VAL A 35 6.19 9.94 13.51
N LEU A 36 5.80 9.81 12.25
CA LEU A 36 5.52 10.95 11.37
C LEU A 36 4.34 11.78 11.87
N LEU A 37 3.28 11.11 12.32
CA LEU A 37 2.12 11.77 12.90
C LEU A 37 2.53 12.61 14.12
N SER A 38 3.37 12.07 15.02
CA SER A 38 3.92 12.81 16.16
C SER A 38 4.69 14.05 15.69
N VAL A 39 5.61 13.89 14.73
CA VAL A 39 6.39 15.01 14.19
C VAL A 39 5.50 16.11 13.61
N PHE A 40 4.43 15.74 12.88
CA PHE A 40 3.54 16.73 12.27
C PHE A 40 2.67 17.46 13.28
N LEU A 41 2.18 16.75 14.30
CA LEU A 41 1.43 17.36 15.38
C LEU A 41 2.30 18.35 16.16
N ASP A 42 3.56 17.99 16.44
CA ASP A 42 4.51 18.86 17.12
C ASP A 42 4.86 20.11 16.30
N GLN A 43 5.10 19.96 14.98
CA GLN A 43 5.34 21.10 14.08
C GLN A 43 4.14 22.05 14.03
N ASN A 44 2.92 21.50 13.96
CA ASN A 44 1.71 22.30 13.90
C ASN A 44 1.45 23.05 15.22
N ALA A 45 1.76 22.44 16.37
CA ALA A 45 1.64 23.09 17.68
C ALA A 45 2.69 24.19 17.90
N ASN A 46 3.88 24.05 17.31
CA ASN A 46 5.00 24.97 17.49
C ASN A 46 5.11 25.95 16.31
N SER A 47 4.28 27.00 16.32
CA SER A 47 4.10 28.01 15.24
C SER A 47 5.35 28.84 14.87
N GLY A 48 6.53 28.53 15.41
CA GLY A 48 7.81 29.15 15.09
C GLY A 48 8.78 28.29 14.27
N SER A 49 8.42 27.03 13.99
CA SER A 49 9.27 26.10 13.23
C SER A 49 8.81 26.01 11.76
N HIS A 50 9.76 25.94 10.83
CA HIS A 50 9.45 25.74 9.40
C HIS A 50 8.80 24.37 9.23
N ALA A 51 7.51 24.35 8.90
CA ALA A 51 6.81 23.09 8.63
C ALA A 51 7.43 22.45 7.38
N MET A 52 8.01 21.26 7.54
CA MET A 52 8.66 20.58 6.43
C MET A 52 7.64 20.28 5.32
N THR A 53 8.05 20.57 4.09
CA THR A 53 7.36 20.17 2.87
C THR A 53 7.41 18.65 2.68
N ALA A 54 6.51 18.10 1.86
CA ALA A 54 6.49 16.67 1.57
C ALA A 54 7.82 16.19 0.96
N SER A 55 8.41 16.97 0.05
CA SER A 55 9.69 16.66 -0.57
C SER A 55 10.83 16.60 0.44
N GLU A 56 10.93 17.58 1.36
CA GLU A 56 11.95 17.56 2.42
C GLU A 56 11.80 16.35 3.34
N ILE A 57 10.56 15.94 3.64
CA ILE A 57 10.30 14.74 4.44
C ILE A 57 10.72 13.49 3.69
N ILE A 58 10.37 13.38 2.40
CA ILE A 58 10.73 12.23 1.57
C ILE A 58 12.25 12.09 1.47
N GLU A 59 12.96 13.19 1.24
CA GLU A 59 14.43 13.20 1.10
C GLU A 59 15.17 12.88 2.40
N ASN A 60 14.63 13.27 3.56
CA ASN A 60 15.29 13.13 4.87
C ASN A 60 14.58 12.12 5.78
N TYR A 61 13.81 11.21 5.20
CA TYR A 61 12.86 10.37 5.93
C TYR A 61 13.51 9.51 7.02
N GLU A 62 14.58 8.77 6.68
CA GLU A 62 15.29 7.91 7.63
C GLU A 62 15.92 8.72 8.77
N GLU A 63 16.52 9.87 8.46
CA GLU A 63 17.11 10.74 9.47
C GLU A 63 16.03 11.33 10.41
N LEU A 64 14.86 11.68 9.87
CA LEU A 64 13.73 12.16 10.65
C LEU A 64 13.27 11.10 11.67
N VAL A 65 13.07 9.86 11.22
CA VAL A 65 12.68 8.75 12.08
C VAL A 65 13.77 8.49 13.14
N GLY A 66 15.04 8.43 12.74
CA GLY A 66 16.16 8.20 13.64
C GLY A 66 16.30 9.28 14.73
N ARG A 67 16.14 10.56 14.37
CA ARG A 67 16.17 11.66 15.33
C ARG A 67 15.00 11.60 16.31
N TRP A 68 13.79 11.27 15.84
CA TRP A 68 12.63 11.13 16.71
C TRP A 68 12.80 9.97 17.69
N LEU A 69 13.30 8.82 17.24
CA LEU A 69 13.59 7.68 18.11
C LEU A 69 14.60 8.05 19.19
N ALA A 70 15.70 8.71 18.80
CA ALA A 70 16.73 9.16 19.73
C ALA A 70 16.21 10.16 20.77
N SER A 71 15.34 11.11 20.37
CA SER A 71 14.77 12.09 21.30
C SER A 71 13.78 11.49 22.31
N HIS A 72 13.26 10.29 22.03
CA HIS A 72 12.35 9.55 22.90
C HIS A 72 13.01 8.38 23.61
N GLU A 73 14.33 8.19 23.43
CA GLU A 73 15.10 7.06 23.98
C GLU A 73 14.54 5.69 23.54
N LEU A 74 14.00 5.61 22.32
CA LEU A 74 13.39 4.40 21.74
C LEU A 74 14.29 3.77 20.68
N GLN A 75 14.12 2.47 20.49
CA GLN A 75 14.68 1.71 19.37
C GLN A 75 13.58 1.34 18.38
N GLU A 76 13.97 0.96 17.15
CA GLU A 76 13.01 0.49 16.14
C GLU A 76 12.19 -0.70 16.64
N GLN A 77 12.82 -1.61 17.39
CA GLN A 77 12.15 -2.79 17.93
C GLN A 77 10.99 -2.43 18.88
N ASP A 78 11.15 -1.39 19.70
CA ASP A 78 10.10 -0.93 20.61
C ASP A 78 8.86 -0.46 19.82
N MET A 79 9.09 0.25 18.71
CA MET A 79 8.03 0.70 17.82
C MET A 79 7.37 -0.45 17.06
N ILE A 80 8.16 -1.41 16.57
CA ILE A 80 7.66 -2.61 15.89
C ILE A 80 6.76 -3.42 16.83
N ASP A 81 7.20 -3.65 18.06
CA ASP A 81 6.47 -4.46 19.04
C ASP A 81 5.20 -3.75 19.51
N SER A 82 5.28 -2.44 19.80
CA SER A 82 4.12 -1.64 20.22
C SER A 82 3.08 -1.54 19.10
N PHE A 83 3.51 -1.21 17.87
CA PHE A 83 2.63 -1.13 16.71
C PHE A 83 1.98 -2.48 16.38
N GLY A 84 2.76 -3.56 16.45
CA GLY A 84 2.28 -4.92 16.28
C GLY A 84 1.23 -5.29 17.32
N LYS A 85 1.51 -5.01 18.60
CA LYS A 85 0.60 -5.29 19.71
C LYS A 85 -0.73 -4.55 19.58
N VAL A 86 -0.71 -3.25 19.30
CA VAL A 86 -1.95 -2.46 19.13
C VAL A 86 -2.80 -3.01 17.98
N ARG A 87 -2.17 -3.35 16.85
CA ARG A 87 -2.88 -3.98 15.73
C ARG A 87 -3.49 -5.32 16.12
N ASP A 88 -2.70 -6.18 16.76
CA ASP A 88 -3.13 -7.54 17.07
C ASP A 88 -4.22 -7.55 18.16
N ASP A 89 -4.13 -6.65 19.15
CA ASP A 89 -5.18 -6.42 20.16
C ASP A 89 -6.47 -5.90 19.49
N TRP A 90 -6.38 -4.92 18.58
CA TRP A 90 -7.54 -4.40 17.83
C TRP A 90 -8.21 -5.51 17.01
N ILE A 91 -7.44 -6.30 16.26
CA ILE A 91 -7.98 -7.41 15.47
C ILE A 91 -8.65 -8.48 16.35
N ALA A 92 -8.12 -8.72 17.56
CA ALA A 92 -8.69 -9.67 18.50
C ALA A 92 -10.01 -9.17 19.13
N GLU A 93 -10.15 -7.86 19.33
CA GLU A 93 -11.33 -7.23 19.92
C GLU A 93 -12.44 -7.01 18.89
N ASP A 94 -12.11 -6.44 17.73
CA ASP A 94 -13.05 -6.05 16.69
C ASP A 94 -12.37 -6.05 15.30
N LEU A 95 -12.40 -7.22 14.65
CA LEU A 95 -11.85 -7.41 13.32
C LEU A 95 -12.55 -6.53 12.27
N ASP A 96 -13.88 -6.39 12.32
CA ASP A 96 -14.65 -5.68 11.30
C ASP A 96 -14.28 -4.19 11.31
N SER A 97 -14.17 -3.57 12.48
CA SER A 97 -13.74 -2.17 12.58
C SER A 97 -12.30 -1.94 12.09
N TRP A 98 -11.40 -2.94 12.24
CA TRP A 98 -10.07 -2.88 11.66
C TRP A 98 -10.10 -3.02 10.13
N LEU A 99 -10.99 -3.87 9.59
CA LEU A 99 -11.15 -4.04 8.15
C LEU A 99 -11.77 -2.79 7.50
N ASP A 100 -12.74 -2.15 8.16
CA ASP A 100 -13.44 -0.95 7.68
C ASP A 100 -12.50 0.24 7.44
N ILE A 101 -11.50 0.44 8.29
CA ILE A 101 -10.51 1.52 8.10
C ILE A 101 -9.46 1.21 7.02
N ASN A 102 -9.41 -0.03 6.53
CA ASN A 102 -8.52 -0.47 5.46
C ASN A 102 -9.28 -0.66 4.14
N ALA A 103 -10.25 0.23 3.87
CA ALA A 103 -11.11 0.18 2.70
C ALA A 103 -10.33 0.22 1.38
N PHE A 104 -10.85 -0.50 0.39
CA PHE A 104 -10.35 -0.44 -0.98
C PHE A 104 -10.81 0.86 -1.64
N TYR A 105 -10.06 1.31 -2.65
CA TYR A 105 -10.51 2.40 -3.51
C TYR A 105 -11.85 2.04 -4.18
N GLU A 106 -12.70 3.05 -4.34
CA GLU A 106 -14.01 2.89 -4.96
C GLU A 106 -13.91 2.21 -6.33
N GLY A 107 -14.80 1.24 -6.58
CA GLY A 107 -14.85 0.48 -7.83
C GLY A 107 -13.74 -0.57 -8.02
N MET A 108 -12.76 -0.68 -7.10
CA MET A 108 -11.66 -1.65 -7.20
C MET A 108 -12.19 -3.09 -7.12
N ALA A 109 -12.95 -3.42 -6.08
CA ALA A 109 -13.47 -4.77 -5.87
C ALA A 109 -14.43 -5.19 -7.00
N GLU A 110 -15.31 -4.29 -7.44
CA GLU A 110 -16.19 -4.53 -8.58
C GLU A 110 -15.38 -4.80 -9.86
N SER A 111 -14.31 -4.06 -10.10
CA SER A 111 -13.47 -4.23 -11.30
C SER A 111 -12.69 -5.55 -11.27
N ILE A 112 -12.22 -5.98 -10.10
CA ILE A 112 -11.59 -7.30 -9.92
C ILE A 112 -12.62 -8.42 -10.16
N ASN A 113 -13.83 -8.28 -9.61
CA ASN A 113 -14.90 -9.28 -9.77
C ASN A 113 -15.34 -9.48 -11.23
N HIS A 114 -15.18 -8.46 -12.07
CA HIS A 114 -15.51 -8.49 -13.50
C HIS A 114 -14.26 -8.55 -14.39
N CYS A 115 -13.09 -8.86 -13.84
CA CYS A 115 -11.87 -9.03 -14.61
C CYS A 115 -12.06 -10.15 -15.64
N ARG A 116 -11.61 -9.92 -16.88
CA ARG A 116 -11.73 -10.93 -17.96
C ARG A 116 -10.78 -12.12 -17.83
N GLY A 117 -9.79 -12.02 -16.95
CA GLY A 117 -8.80 -13.07 -16.69
C GLY A 117 -8.57 -13.28 -15.20
N ASP A 118 -7.63 -14.15 -14.88
CA ASP A 118 -7.32 -14.52 -13.51
C ASP A 118 -6.66 -13.37 -12.75
N ALA A 119 -7.22 -13.01 -11.60
CA ALA A 119 -6.67 -11.98 -10.74
C ALA A 119 -5.76 -12.59 -9.67
N VAL A 120 -4.55 -12.03 -9.53
CA VAL A 120 -3.54 -12.45 -8.56
C VAL A 120 -3.07 -11.24 -7.76
N LEU A 121 -3.03 -11.37 -6.43
CA LEU A 121 -2.51 -10.33 -5.53
C LEU A 121 -1.16 -10.76 -4.97
N VAL A 122 -0.15 -9.89 -5.06
CA VAL A 122 1.16 -10.12 -4.44
C VAL A 122 1.54 -8.96 -3.52
N THR A 123 1.60 -9.22 -2.21
CA THR A 123 1.75 -8.18 -1.18
C THR A 123 2.77 -8.56 -0.11
N THR A 124 3.36 -7.55 0.53
CA THR A 124 4.19 -7.71 1.73
C THR A 124 3.36 -7.71 3.02
N LYS A 125 2.03 -7.63 2.93
CA LYS A 125 1.13 -7.88 4.07
C LYS A 125 1.09 -9.38 4.36
N GLN A 126 0.94 -9.77 5.63
CA GLN A 126 0.74 -11.20 5.97
C GLN A 126 -0.49 -11.74 5.22
N GLN A 127 -0.40 -12.95 4.68
CA GLN A 127 -1.40 -13.51 3.77
C GLN A 127 -2.81 -13.51 4.38
N ARG A 128 -2.96 -13.96 5.64
CA ARG A 128 -4.24 -13.98 6.36
C ARG A 128 -4.96 -12.62 6.40
N PHE A 129 -4.19 -11.53 6.53
CA PHE A 129 -4.75 -10.17 6.55
C PHE A 129 -5.10 -9.69 5.15
N ALA A 130 -4.30 -10.07 4.14
CA ALA A 130 -4.61 -9.77 2.75
C ALA A 130 -5.91 -10.45 2.31
N GLN A 131 -6.08 -11.74 2.64
CA GLN A 131 -7.32 -12.49 2.40
C GLN A 131 -8.52 -11.83 3.07
N ALA A 132 -8.43 -11.54 4.37
CA ALA A 132 -9.51 -10.87 5.10
C ALA A 132 -9.91 -9.53 4.46
N LEU A 133 -8.93 -8.70 4.06
CA LEU A 133 -9.19 -7.42 3.39
C LEU A 133 -9.84 -7.58 2.01
N VAL A 134 -9.38 -8.55 1.20
CA VAL A 134 -9.95 -8.83 -0.13
C VAL A 134 -11.40 -9.27 -0.01
N ARG A 135 -11.72 -10.14 0.95
CA ARG A 135 -13.11 -10.59 1.20
C ARG A 135 -13.98 -9.48 1.76
N HIS A 136 -13.47 -8.71 2.72
CA HIS A 136 -14.18 -7.56 3.29
C HIS A 136 -14.51 -6.50 2.24
N ALA A 137 -13.58 -6.25 1.31
CA ALA A 137 -13.79 -5.34 0.20
C ALA A 137 -14.85 -5.83 -0.81
N GLY A 138 -15.34 -7.06 -0.68
CA GLY A 138 -16.35 -7.65 -1.57
C GLY A 138 -15.79 -8.31 -2.82
N VAL A 139 -14.50 -8.68 -2.84
CA VAL A 139 -13.94 -9.50 -3.92
C VAL A 139 -14.32 -10.95 -3.69
N ASN A 140 -14.96 -11.56 -4.68
CA ASN A 140 -15.48 -12.91 -4.63
C ASN A 140 -14.37 -13.95 -4.78
N GLU A 141 -14.52 -15.10 -4.13
CA GLU A 141 -13.60 -16.25 -4.24
C GLU A 141 -13.45 -16.71 -5.69
N SER A 142 -14.52 -16.62 -6.50
CA SER A 142 -14.48 -16.99 -7.92
C SER A 142 -13.63 -16.06 -8.79
N ALA A 143 -13.44 -14.80 -8.37
CA ALA A 143 -12.67 -13.81 -9.10
C ALA A 143 -11.19 -13.82 -8.69
N MET A 144 -10.93 -14.05 -7.41
CA MET A 144 -9.59 -14.17 -6.85
C MET A 144 -9.65 -15.19 -5.73
N PRO A 145 -9.33 -16.47 -5.98
CA PRO A 145 -9.27 -17.48 -4.93
C PRO A 145 -8.15 -17.19 -3.93
N ASP A 146 -8.25 -17.76 -2.73
CA ASP A 146 -7.29 -17.52 -1.65
C ASP A 146 -5.85 -17.97 -1.98
N ASP A 147 -5.66 -18.95 -2.87
CA ASP A 147 -4.37 -19.41 -3.38
C ASP A 147 -3.77 -18.51 -4.48
N SER A 148 -4.54 -17.53 -4.96
CA SER A 148 -4.09 -16.42 -5.81
C SER A 148 -3.68 -15.18 -5.01
N ILE A 149 -3.71 -15.24 -3.67
CA ILE A 149 -3.27 -14.16 -2.77
C ILE A 149 -1.94 -14.52 -2.13
N PHE A 150 -0.86 -13.93 -2.63
CA PHE A 150 0.51 -14.14 -2.19
C PHE A 150 0.93 -13.06 -1.18
N GLY A 151 1.03 -13.44 0.09
CA GLY A 151 1.45 -12.55 1.17
C GLY A 151 2.90 -12.73 1.63
N LEU A 152 3.30 -11.94 2.62
CA LEU A 152 4.58 -12.09 3.32
C LEU A 152 4.72 -13.49 3.92
N GLY A 153 5.92 -14.06 3.80
CA GLY A 153 6.24 -15.40 4.30
C GLY A 153 6.16 -16.51 3.25
N MET A 154 5.75 -16.20 2.01
CA MET A 154 5.71 -17.18 0.92
C MET A 154 7.05 -17.32 0.14
N TYR A 155 8.09 -16.58 0.54
CA TYR A 155 9.45 -16.64 -0.03
C TYR A 155 9.55 -16.51 -1.56
N LYS A 156 8.61 -15.79 -2.19
CA LYS A 156 8.62 -15.53 -3.64
C LYS A 156 8.74 -14.05 -3.92
N SER A 157 9.58 -13.69 -4.90
CA SER A 157 9.57 -12.33 -5.44
C SER A 157 8.31 -12.13 -6.29
N LYS A 158 7.93 -10.87 -6.52
CA LYS A 158 6.81 -10.55 -7.43
C LYS A 158 7.05 -11.11 -8.83
N SER A 159 8.28 -11.00 -9.35
CA SER A 159 8.63 -11.57 -10.65
C SER A 159 8.48 -13.08 -10.71
N ASP A 160 8.83 -13.80 -9.64
CA ASP A 160 8.65 -15.25 -9.59
C ASP A 160 7.18 -15.64 -9.65
N VAL A 161 6.32 -14.95 -8.88
CA VAL A 161 4.88 -15.22 -8.90
C VAL A 161 4.30 -14.96 -10.29
N ILE A 162 4.67 -13.85 -10.94
CA ILE A 162 4.19 -13.53 -12.30
C ILE A 162 4.62 -14.62 -13.28
N ALA A 163 5.92 -14.96 -13.31
CA ALA A 163 6.45 -15.95 -14.24
C ALA A 163 5.87 -17.36 -14.02
N GLU A 164 5.69 -17.77 -12.76
CA GLU A 164 5.06 -19.04 -12.40
C GLU A 164 3.59 -19.06 -12.83
N LYS A 165 2.81 -18.01 -12.55
CA LYS A 165 1.39 -17.96 -12.93
C LYS A 165 1.18 -17.92 -14.44
N MET A 166 2.02 -17.19 -15.16
CA MET A 166 2.03 -17.23 -16.62
C MET A 166 2.24 -18.66 -17.14
N LYS A 167 3.21 -19.38 -16.57
CA LYS A 167 3.52 -20.75 -16.95
C LYS A 167 2.42 -21.75 -16.56
N GLU A 168 1.86 -21.63 -15.36
CA GLU A 168 0.80 -22.50 -14.84
C GLU A 168 -0.49 -22.39 -15.67
N GLY A 169 -0.85 -21.17 -16.06
CA GLY A 169 -2.07 -20.90 -16.85
C GLY A 169 -1.88 -20.87 -18.36
N ASP A 170 -0.66 -21.13 -18.87
CA ASP A 170 -0.30 -20.99 -20.29
C ASP A 170 -0.63 -19.58 -20.86
N TYR A 171 -0.49 -18.55 -20.03
CA TYR A 171 -0.77 -17.16 -20.42
C TYR A 171 0.39 -16.56 -21.21
N GLN A 172 0.04 -15.87 -22.29
CA GLN A 172 1.00 -15.11 -23.08
C GLN A 172 1.41 -13.82 -22.33
N ALA A 173 2.67 -13.42 -22.47
CA ALA A 173 3.20 -12.25 -21.81
C ALA A 173 2.45 -10.97 -22.18
N ASP A 174 2.10 -10.81 -23.47
CA ASP A 174 1.35 -9.66 -23.98
C ASP A 174 -0.14 -9.63 -23.56
N GLN A 175 -0.61 -10.68 -22.89
CA GLN A 175 -1.90 -10.80 -22.24
C GLN A 175 -1.79 -10.80 -20.71
N THR A 176 -0.60 -10.57 -20.16
CA THR A 176 -0.34 -10.47 -18.72
C THR A 176 -0.17 -9.01 -18.33
N TYR A 177 -0.87 -8.58 -17.28
CA TYR A 177 -0.93 -7.20 -16.84
C TYR A 177 -0.44 -7.12 -15.40
N PHE A 178 0.59 -6.29 -15.16
CA PHE A 178 1.14 -6.09 -13.82
C PHE A 178 0.92 -4.65 -13.36
N PHE A 179 0.20 -4.50 -12.25
CA PHE A 179 -0.18 -3.22 -11.64
C PHE A 179 0.61 -3.04 -10.34
N GLU A 180 1.37 -1.95 -10.22
CA GLU A 180 2.21 -1.68 -9.06
C GLU A 180 2.26 -0.17 -8.82
N ASP A 181 2.23 0.26 -7.56
CA ASP A 181 2.24 1.67 -7.20
C ASP A 181 3.61 2.16 -6.70
N ARG A 182 4.61 1.27 -6.65
CA ARG A 182 6.01 1.59 -6.36
C ARG A 182 6.90 1.37 -7.57
N TRP A 183 7.46 2.46 -8.09
CA TRP A 183 8.42 2.40 -9.19
C TRP A 183 9.63 1.50 -8.92
N PRO A 184 10.28 1.48 -7.73
CA PRO A 184 11.43 0.61 -7.51
C PRO A 184 11.07 -0.88 -7.60
N THR A 185 9.85 -1.26 -7.22
CA THR A 185 9.33 -2.63 -7.35
C THR A 185 9.06 -2.96 -8.82
N LEU A 186 8.39 -2.06 -9.53
CA LEU A 186 8.10 -2.19 -10.95
C LEU A 186 9.39 -2.30 -11.78
N ALA A 187 10.37 -1.43 -11.51
CA ALA A 187 11.67 -1.40 -12.19
C ALA A 187 12.52 -2.65 -11.94
N LYS A 188 12.37 -3.32 -10.78
CA LYS A 188 12.97 -4.64 -10.55
C LYS A 188 12.35 -5.71 -11.45
N CYS A 189 11.03 -5.67 -11.64
CA CYS A 189 10.32 -6.61 -12.52
C CYS A 189 10.66 -6.38 -14.00
N LEU A 190 10.83 -5.12 -14.43
CA LEU A 190 11.27 -4.80 -15.80
C LEU A 190 12.63 -5.40 -16.17
N LYS A 191 13.53 -5.56 -15.20
CA LYS A 191 14.86 -6.16 -15.41
C LYS A 191 14.82 -7.68 -15.53
N ASP A 192 13.68 -8.31 -15.27
CA ASP A 192 13.53 -9.75 -15.36
C ASP A 192 13.13 -10.15 -16.78
N GLU A 193 14.06 -10.79 -17.50
CA GLU A 193 13.87 -11.22 -18.89
C GLU A 193 12.70 -12.20 -19.05
N ARG A 194 12.31 -12.93 -17.98
CA ARG A 194 11.13 -13.81 -18.00
C ARG A 194 9.83 -13.05 -18.21
N LEU A 195 9.81 -11.75 -17.89
CA LEU A 195 8.66 -10.86 -17.97
C LEU A 195 8.69 -9.97 -19.23
N GLU A 196 9.54 -10.30 -20.20
CA GLU A 196 9.55 -9.62 -21.49
C GLU A 196 8.17 -9.78 -22.17
N GLY A 197 7.59 -8.67 -22.62
CA GLY A 197 6.24 -8.63 -23.19
C GLY A 197 5.09 -8.42 -22.20
N VAL A 198 5.31 -8.56 -20.88
CA VAL A 198 4.30 -8.22 -19.86
C VAL A 198 3.95 -6.74 -19.95
N ARG A 199 2.66 -6.41 -19.78
CA ARG A 199 2.17 -5.02 -19.76
C ARG A 199 2.29 -4.46 -18.35
N PHE A 200 3.20 -3.51 -18.15
CA PHE A 200 3.45 -2.89 -16.86
C PHE A 200 2.65 -1.60 -16.69
N TYR A 201 2.01 -1.44 -15.53
CA TYR A 201 1.25 -0.25 -15.16
C TYR A 201 1.76 0.31 -13.84
N LEU A 202 2.22 1.57 -13.85
CA LEU A 202 2.45 2.33 -12.63
C LEU A 202 1.14 2.96 -12.18
N CYS A 203 0.60 2.53 -11.04
CA CYS A 203 -0.62 3.07 -10.45
C CYS A 203 -0.36 4.41 -9.77
N SER A 204 -0.77 5.51 -10.41
CA SER A 204 -0.40 6.88 -9.99
C SER A 204 -1.09 7.39 -8.72
N TRP A 205 -1.97 6.59 -8.11
CA TRP A 205 -2.76 6.96 -6.93
C TRP A 205 -2.21 6.36 -5.62
N GLY A 206 -1.12 5.60 -5.68
CA GLY A 206 -0.53 4.90 -4.53
C GLY A 206 0.74 5.56 -3.99
N TYR A 207 1.86 4.83 -4.02
CA TYR A 207 3.11 5.17 -3.33
C TYR A 207 4.20 5.78 -4.25
N CYS A 208 3.86 6.25 -5.45
CA CYS A 208 4.84 6.85 -6.36
C CYS A 208 4.97 8.37 -6.17
N THR A 209 6.20 8.89 -6.26
CA THR A 209 6.51 10.31 -6.35
C THR A 209 6.23 10.86 -7.75
N GLU A 210 6.15 12.19 -7.90
CA GLU A 210 6.06 12.85 -9.21
C GLU A 210 7.26 12.51 -10.10
N HIS A 211 8.46 12.41 -9.52
CA HIS A 211 9.66 12.02 -10.25
C HIS A 211 9.54 10.59 -10.80
N GLU A 212 9.05 9.65 -10.00
CA GLU A 212 8.85 8.26 -10.43
C GLU A 212 7.75 8.11 -11.49
N VAL A 213 6.70 8.93 -11.40
CA VAL A 213 5.70 9.02 -12.48
C VAL A 213 6.34 9.49 -13.78
N GLU A 214 7.28 10.46 -13.73
CA GLU A 214 8.00 10.92 -14.91
C GLU A 214 8.98 9.86 -15.44
N LEU A 215 9.67 9.12 -14.57
CA LEU A 215 10.47 7.96 -14.99
C LEU A 215 9.61 6.93 -15.72
N ALA A 216 8.43 6.60 -15.20
CA ALA A 216 7.51 5.65 -15.82
C ALA A 216 7.00 6.12 -17.19
N LYS A 217 6.73 7.42 -17.38
CA LYS A 217 6.35 7.96 -18.70
C LYS A 217 7.45 7.84 -19.75
N ASN A 218 8.71 7.86 -19.31
CA ASN A 218 9.88 7.75 -20.20
C ASN A 218 10.33 6.30 -20.42
N GLU A 219 9.68 5.31 -19.80
CA GLU A 219 9.94 3.89 -19.98
C GLU A 219 8.96 3.28 -21.00
N PRO A 220 9.40 2.86 -22.19
CA PRO A 220 8.52 2.35 -23.25
C PRO A 220 7.64 1.16 -22.86
N ARG A 221 8.05 0.36 -21.87
CA ARG A 221 7.31 -0.82 -21.41
C ARG A 221 6.27 -0.52 -20.33
N VAL A 222 6.18 0.72 -19.85
CA VAL A 222 5.31 1.10 -18.72
C VAL A 222 4.26 2.10 -19.14
N GLN A 223 3.05 1.91 -18.64
CA GLN A 223 1.95 2.87 -18.75
C GLN A 223 1.63 3.44 -17.37
N VAL A 224 1.53 4.76 -17.25
CA VAL A 224 0.99 5.36 -16.02
C VAL A 224 -0.52 5.23 -16.03
N LEU A 225 -1.07 4.60 -15.02
CA LEU A 225 -2.51 4.36 -14.87
C LEU A 225 -3.08 5.26 -13.79
N ARG A 226 -4.21 5.92 -14.06
CA ARG A 226 -4.99 6.63 -13.04
C ARG A 226 -6.11 5.72 -12.54
N LEU A 227 -6.56 5.93 -11.30
CA LEU A 227 -7.59 5.10 -10.67
C LEU A 227 -8.87 5.02 -11.51
N ALA A 228 -9.31 6.15 -12.07
CA ALA A 228 -10.51 6.24 -12.91
C ALA A 228 -10.42 5.41 -14.20
N ASP A 229 -9.20 5.11 -14.67
CA ASP A 229 -8.98 4.36 -15.91
C ASP A 229 -8.80 2.85 -15.65
N PHE A 230 -8.59 2.44 -14.39
CA PHE A 230 -8.30 1.04 -14.00
C PHE A 230 -9.37 0.07 -14.51
N ALA A 231 -10.65 0.41 -14.29
CA ALA A 231 -11.78 -0.40 -14.73
C ALA A 231 -11.76 -0.67 -16.24
N GLY A 232 -11.34 0.29 -17.06
CA GLY A 232 -11.27 0.14 -18.51
C GLY A 232 -10.12 -0.75 -19.00
N VAL A 233 -9.12 -1.01 -18.16
CA VAL A 233 -8.01 -1.92 -18.46
C VAL A 233 -8.35 -3.36 -18.10
N VAL A 234 -9.05 -3.58 -16.98
CA VAL A 234 -9.31 -4.94 -16.45
C VAL A 234 -10.65 -5.54 -16.90
N ARG A 235 -11.65 -4.72 -17.27
CA ARG A 235 -12.99 -5.17 -17.71
C ARG A 235 -13.09 -5.38 -19.21
#